data_AF-A0A2W4NX75-F1
#
_entry.id   AF-A0A2W4NX75-F1
#
_cell.length_a   1.000
_cell.length_b   1.000
_cell.length_c   1.000
_cell.angle_alpha   90.00
_cell.angle_beta   90.00
_cell.angle_gamma   90.00
#
_symmetry.space_group_name_H-M   'P 1'
#
loop_
_entity.id
_entity.type
_entity.pdbx_description
1 polymer ?
#
loop_
_entity_poly.entity_id
_entity_poly.type
_entity_poly.pdbx_seq_one_letter_code
_entity_poly.pdbx_strand_id
1 'polypeptide(L)'
;MEPVKVAVNGQYRMNIDKGNQLSGGQHMTFVGNVSTPLQGYYNVVERNNDASFSAMTNANGELWLIVGTDSGFEGTTTLYYTSITVLLTLAD
;
A
#
# COMPACT_ATOMS: atom_id res chain seq x y z
N MET A 1 -9.55 -6.28 7.04
CA MET A 1 -9.37 -6.27 8.51
C MET A 1 -8.96 -4.88 8.94
N GLU A 2 -9.29 -4.47 10.16
CA GLU A 2 -8.84 -3.19 10.72
C GLU A 2 -7.32 -3.21 10.99
N PRO A 3 -6.55 -2.17 10.59
CA PRO A 3 -5.15 -2.02 10.95
C PRO A 3 -4.99 -1.69 12.43
N VAL A 4 -4.34 -2.58 13.18
CA VAL A 4 -4.04 -2.39 14.60
C VAL A 4 -2.57 -2.62 14.89
N LYS A 5 -2.10 -1.97 15.97
CA LYS A 5 -0.76 -2.15 16.52
C LYS A 5 -0.69 -3.47 17.29
N VAL A 6 0.32 -4.29 17.01
CA VAL A 6 0.56 -5.59 17.64
C VAL A 6 1.99 -5.65 18.18
N ALA A 7 2.19 -6.18 19.38
CA ALA A 7 3.52 -6.47 19.92
C ALA A 7 3.98 -7.86 19.47
N VAL A 8 5.09 -7.94 18.74
CA VAL A 8 5.69 -9.19 18.25
C VAL A 8 7.18 -9.18 18.58
N ASN A 9 7.64 -10.15 19.37
CA ASN A 9 9.06 -10.29 19.76
C ASN A 9 9.70 -8.99 20.29
N GLY A 10 8.97 -8.26 21.14
CA GLY A 10 9.46 -7.00 21.73
C GLY A 10 9.43 -5.79 20.80
N GLN A 11 8.86 -5.90 19.60
CA GLN A 11 8.70 -4.80 18.65
C GLN A 11 7.21 -4.55 18.36
N TYR A 12 6.85 -3.29 18.12
CA TYR A 12 5.52 -2.96 17.60
C TYR A 12 5.49 -3.14 16.08
N ARG A 13 4.45 -3.82 15.61
CA ARG A 13 4.14 -4.05 14.19
C ARG A 13 2.69 -3.74 13.91
N MET A 14 2.33 -3.74 12.64
CA MET A 14 0.94 -3.71 12.18
C MET A 14 0.47 -5.15 11.93
N ASN A 15 -0.81 -5.47 12.21
CA ASN A 15 -1.41 -6.77 11.91
C ASN A 15 -1.64 -7.04 10.40
N ILE A 16 -1.57 -5.99 9.59
CA ILE A 16 -1.70 -6.08 8.13
C ILE A 16 -0.42 -6.65 7.54
N ASP A 17 -0.52 -7.87 7.01
CA ASP A 17 0.47 -8.40 6.07
C ASP A 17 0.52 -7.58 4.76
N LYS A 18 1.39 -6.57 4.75
CA LYS A 18 1.69 -5.75 3.58
C LYS A 18 2.68 -6.40 2.61
N GLY A 19 3.30 -7.52 2.99
CA GLY A 19 4.49 -8.05 2.34
C GLY A 19 5.77 -7.27 2.67
N ASN A 20 6.73 -7.32 1.76
CA ASN A 20 8.06 -6.74 1.95
C ASN A 20 8.59 -6.17 0.63
N GLN A 21 8.76 -4.85 0.58
CA GLN A 21 9.34 -4.11 -0.53
C GLN A 21 8.73 -4.47 -1.89
N LEU A 22 9.41 -5.31 -2.67
CA LEU A 22 9.02 -5.70 -4.03
C LEU A 22 8.04 -6.89 -4.06
N SER A 23 7.65 -7.42 -2.90
CA SER A 23 6.67 -8.50 -2.77
C SER A 23 5.45 -8.02 -2.00
N GLY A 24 4.27 -8.15 -2.61
CA GLY A 24 2.99 -7.99 -1.92
C GLY A 24 2.78 -9.07 -0.85
N GLY A 25 1.91 -8.77 0.11
CA GLY A 25 1.47 -9.70 1.16
C GLY A 25 0.03 -10.14 0.95
N GLN A 26 -0.53 -10.88 1.90
CA GLN A 26 -1.92 -11.35 1.83
C GLN A 26 -2.95 -10.21 1.88
N HIS A 27 -2.60 -9.04 2.44
CA HIS A 27 -3.54 -7.95 2.65
C HIS A 27 -3.24 -6.69 1.83
N MET A 28 -2.15 -6.65 1.08
CA MET A 28 -1.81 -5.52 0.22
C MET A 28 -1.13 -5.99 -1.06
N THR A 29 -1.47 -5.36 -2.17
CA THR A 29 -0.85 -5.61 -3.47
C THR A 29 0.30 -4.64 -3.75
N PHE A 30 1.38 -5.13 -4.35
CA PHE A 30 2.47 -4.31 -4.84
C PHE A 30 2.09 -3.71 -6.20
N VAL A 31 2.08 -2.38 -6.31
CA VAL A 31 1.69 -1.66 -7.54
C VAL A 31 2.88 -1.09 -8.32
N GLY A 32 4.11 -1.31 -7.87
CA GLY A 32 5.33 -0.82 -8.52
C GLY A 32 6.21 0.04 -7.61
N ASN A 33 7.16 0.75 -8.23
CA ASN A 33 8.12 1.61 -7.54
C ASN A 33 8.03 3.07 -8.01
N VAL A 34 8.71 3.97 -7.31
CA VAL A 34 8.73 5.43 -7.58
C VAL A 34 9.71 5.86 -8.68
N SER A 35 10.33 4.92 -9.40
CA SER A 35 11.31 5.27 -10.43
C SER A 35 10.65 5.88 -11.68
N THR A 36 11.39 6.77 -12.34
CA THR A 36 11.02 7.38 -13.61
C THR A 36 12.26 7.53 -14.51
N PRO A 37 12.15 7.34 -15.83
CA PRO A 37 13.24 7.63 -16.76
C PRO A 37 13.38 9.13 -17.04
N LEU A 38 12.42 9.95 -16.60
CA LEU A 38 12.40 11.38 -16.86
C LEU A 38 13.41 12.11 -15.98
N GLN A 39 14.09 13.09 -16.58
CA GLN A 39 15.01 13.98 -15.86
C GLN A 39 14.23 15.12 -15.20
N GLY A 40 14.59 15.48 -13.97
CA GLY A 40 13.94 16.55 -13.20
C GLY A 40 13.91 16.23 -11.70
N TYR A 41 13.65 17.26 -10.88
CA TYR A 41 13.57 17.10 -9.42
C TYR A 41 12.30 16.37 -8.97
N TYR A 42 11.17 16.66 -9.61
CA TYR A 42 9.90 15.98 -9.35
C TYR A 42 9.24 15.59 -10.67
N ASN A 43 8.90 14.32 -10.78
CA ASN A 43 8.19 13.76 -11.91
C ASN A 43 6.93 13.06 -11.41
N VAL A 44 5.83 13.22 -12.14
CA VAL A 44 4.61 12.47 -11.87
C VAL A 44 4.81 11.05 -12.38
N VAL A 45 4.48 10.08 -11.53
CA VAL A 45 4.58 8.65 -11.82
C VAL A 45 3.24 8.03 -11.48
N GLU A 46 2.61 7.39 -12.48
CA GLU A 46 1.34 6.71 -12.30
C GLU A 46 1.56 5.22 -12.10
N ARG A 47 0.81 4.63 -11.15
CA ARG A 47 0.84 3.21 -10.81
C ARG A 47 -0.58 2.72 -10.58
N ASN A 48 -0.85 1.52 -11.06
CA ASN A 48 -2.12 0.84 -10.91
C ASN A 48 -1.86 -0.62 -10.53
N ASN A 49 -2.85 -1.27 -9.91
CA ASN A 49 -2.84 -2.71 -9.74
C ASN A 49 -3.19 -3.39 -11.07
N ASP A 50 -2.40 -4.38 -11.47
CA ASP A 50 -2.66 -5.15 -12.70
C ASP A 50 -3.85 -6.12 -12.55
N ALA A 51 -4.17 -6.51 -11.31
CA ALA A 51 -5.27 -7.42 -10.98
C ALA A 51 -6.12 -6.87 -9.84
N SER A 52 -7.42 -7.16 -9.90
CA SER A 52 -8.36 -6.84 -8.83
C SER A 52 -7.93 -7.48 -7.51
N PHE A 53 -8.08 -6.73 -6.42
CA PHE A 53 -7.81 -7.22 -5.07
C PHE A 53 -9.13 -7.32 -4.30
N SER A 54 -9.48 -8.53 -3.85
CA SER A 54 -10.70 -8.77 -3.09
C SER A 54 -10.46 -8.54 -1.61
N ALA A 55 -11.40 -7.85 -0.97
CA ALA A 55 -11.43 -7.66 0.48
C ALA A 55 -12.86 -7.84 0.98
N MET A 56 -12.98 -8.26 2.24
CA MET A 56 -14.27 -8.42 2.91
C MET A 56 -14.45 -7.31 3.93
N THR A 57 -15.61 -6.67 3.91
CA THR A 57 -16.02 -5.73 4.95
C THR A 57 -16.18 -6.46 6.29
N ASN A 58 -16.04 -5.76 7.40
CA ASN A 58 -16.41 -6.33 8.69
C ASN A 58 -17.94 -6.43 8.86
N ALA A 59 -18.39 -6.87 10.03
CA ALA A 59 -19.81 -7.01 10.36
C ALA A 59 -20.61 -5.69 10.32
N ASN A 60 -19.95 -4.54 10.36
CA ASN A 60 -20.55 -3.21 10.26
C ASN A 60 -20.54 -2.66 8.83
N GLY A 61 -20.01 -3.40 7.84
CA GLY A 61 -19.85 -2.91 6.47
C GLY A 61 -18.61 -2.03 6.27
N GLU A 62 -17.65 -2.04 7.21
CA GLU A 62 -16.47 -1.19 7.14
C GLU A 62 -15.33 -1.86 6.36
N LEU A 63 -14.62 -1.05 5.55
CA LEU A 63 -13.44 -1.42 4.78
C LEU A 63 -12.31 -0.44 5.09
N TRP A 64 -11.08 -0.94 5.26
CA TRP A 64 -9.89 -0.12 5.41
C TRP A 64 -9.06 -0.18 4.13
N LEU A 65 -8.82 0.99 3.55
CA LEU A 65 -7.90 1.16 2.42
C LEU A 65 -6.55 1.65 2.94
N ILE A 66 -5.48 1.02 2.48
CA ILE A 66 -4.11 1.41 2.81
C ILE A 66 -3.36 1.64 1.50
N VAL A 67 -2.78 2.83 1.39
CA VAL A 67 -1.86 3.19 0.30
C VAL A 67 -0.59 3.72 0.95
N GLY A 68 0.56 3.17 0.56
CA GLY A 68 1.82 3.52 1.18
C GLY A 68 3.02 3.10 0.36
N THR A 69 4.17 3.65 0.73
CA THR A 69 5.48 3.28 0.19
C THR A 69 6.28 2.56 1.27
N ASP A 70 6.92 1.46 0.90
CA ASP A 70 7.82 0.68 1.75
C ASP A 70 9.26 0.83 1.23
N SER A 71 10.17 1.31 2.07
CA SER A 71 11.55 1.60 1.68
C SER A 71 12.53 1.00 2.70
N GLY A 72 13.57 0.34 2.18
CA GLY A 72 14.72 -0.11 2.96
C GLY A 72 15.89 0.88 2.96
N PHE A 73 15.75 2.04 2.32
CA PHE A 73 16.79 3.07 2.28
C PHE A 73 16.73 3.94 3.55
N GLU A 74 17.90 4.23 4.12
CA GLU A 74 18.01 4.98 5.38
C GLU A 74 17.99 6.51 5.18
N GLY A 75 18.14 6.98 3.94
CA GLY A 75 18.06 8.39 3.59
C GLY A 75 16.62 8.91 3.53
N THR A 76 16.42 10.18 3.90
CA THR A 76 15.12 10.84 3.79
C THR A 76 14.62 10.80 2.36
N THR A 77 13.44 10.22 2.17
CA THR A 77 12.75 10.17 0.87
C THR A 77 11.48 11.01 0.96
N THR A 78 11.38 12.07 0.16
CA THR A 78 10.18 12.91 0.08
C THR A 78 9.36 12.51 -1.13
N LEU A 79 8.13 12.06 -0.90
CA LEU A 79 7.17 11.68 -1.95
C LEU A 79 5.89 12.51 -1.82
N TYR A 80 5.31 12.88 -2.95
CA TYR A 80 4.04 13.59 -3.01
C TYR A 80 3.02 12.72 -3.72
N TYR A 81 1.91 12.42 -3.04
CA TYR A 81 0.77 11.73 -3.65
C TYR A 81 -0.16 12.79 -4.27
N THR A 82 -0.10 12.94 -5.58
CA THR A 82 -0.93 13.90 -6.31
C THR A 82 -2.40 13.48 -6.32
N SER A 83 -2.66 12.19 -6.52
CA SER A 83 -4.00 11.61 -6.51
C SER A 83 -3.94 10.14 -6.09
N ILE A 84 -5.02 9.68 -5.47
CA ILE A 84 -5.29 8.26 -5.20
C ILE A 84 -6.72 8.02 -5.68
N THR A 85 -6.86 7.23 -6.75
CA THR A 85 -8.17 6.87 -7.32
C THR A 85 -8.43 5.40 -7.05
N VAL A 86 -9.64 5.09 -6.57
CA VAL A 86 -10.02 3.75 -6.14
C VAL A 86 -11.37 3.43 -6.72
N LEU A 87 -11.47 2.27 -7.37
CA LEU A 87 -12.74 1.69 -7.80
C LEU A 87 -13.08 0.54 -6.86
N LEU A 88 -14.17 0.71 -6.10
CA LEU A 88 -14.74 -0.36 -5.28
C LEU A 88 -15.96 -0.92 -5.99
N THR A 89 -15.97 -2.24 -6.16
CA THR A 89 -17.10 -3.00 -6.70
C THR A 89 -17.48 -4.07 -5.69
N LEU A 90 -18.78 -4.31 -5.50
CA LEU A 90 -19.22 -5.48 -4.76
C LEU A 90 -18.87 -6.71 -5.58
N ALA A 91 -18.31 -7.73 -4.94
CA ALA A 91 -18.14 -9.02 -5.59
C ALA A 91 -19.52 -9.65 -5.84
N ASP A 92 -19.67 -10.31 -6.99
CA ASP A 92 -20.87 -11.07 -7.33
C ASP A 92 -21.07 -12.31 -6.42
#